data_AF-A0A7M4AN14-F1
#
_entry.id   AF-A0A7M4AN14-F1
#
_cell.length_a   1.000
_cell.length_b   1.000
_cell.length_c   1.000
_cell.angle_alpha   90.00
_cell.angle_beta   90.00
_cell.angle_gamma   90.00
#
_symmetry.space_group_name_H-M   'P 1'
#
loop_
_entity.id
_entity.type
_entity.pdbx_description
1 polymer ?
#
loop_
_entity_poly.entity_id
_entity_poly.type
_entity_poly.pdbx_seq_one_letter_code
_entity_poly.pdbx_strand_id
1 'polypeptide(L)'
;MIACLPPFLHMANEWSMRKRRPVRRKNIAPLLKRLEEDLAIDLNVDGAFLEMAEYGPWTMVFVDRTPLVIELQDLEDERCVFLTLRGFLEHVEALKWVEVDHGAIPFLMNGADCMVA
;
A
#
# COMPACT_ATOMS: atom_id res chain seq x y z
N MET A 1 8.58 -17.37 -25.51
CA MET A 1 8.98 -15.95 -25.32
C MET A 1 9.03 -15.71 -23.83
N ILE A 2 10.23 -15.64 -23.28
CA ILE A 2 10.48 -15.37 -21.87
C ILE A 2 10.29 -13.86 -21.72
N ALA A 3 9.23 -13.42 -21.04
CA ALA A 3 9.11 -12.02 -20.66
C ALA A 3 10.31 -11.70 -19.76
N CYS A 4 11.20 -10.82 -20.21
CA CYS A 4 12.16 -10.16 -19.36
C CYS A 4 11.39 -9.53 -18.20
N LEU A 5 11.46 -10.13 -17.01
CA LEU A 5 11.15 -9.37 -15.81
C LEU A 5 12.11 -8.16 -15.79
N PRO A 6 11.61 -6.93 -15.57
CA PRO A 6 12.48 -5.79 -15.44
C PRO A 6 13.46 -6.02 -14.27
N PRO A 7 14.69 -5.48 -14.34
CA PRO A 7 15.71 -5.59 -13.29
C PRO A 7 15.32 -4.89 -11.96
N PHE A 8 14.09 -4.39 -11.85
CA PHE A 8 13.54 -3.61 -10.74
C PHE A 8 13.00 -4.44 -9.58
N LEU A 9 12.89 -5.77 -9.71
CA LEU A 9 12.97 -6.62 -8.52
C LEU A 9 14.42 -6.57 -8.03
N HIS A 10 14.81 -5.46 -7.40
CA HIS A 10 15.68 -5.55 -6.25
C HIS A 10 14.98 -6.56 -5.35
N MET A 11 15.39 -7.83 -5.44
CA MET A 11 15.04 -8.83 -4.46
C MET A 11 15.48 -8.23 -3.14
N ALA A 12 14.53 -7.64 -2.41
CA ALA A 12 14.75 -7.31 -1.03
C ALA A 12 15.07 -8.66 -0.39
N ASN A 13 16.36 -8.94 -0.23
CA ASN A 13 16.86 -10.20 0.33
C ASN A 13 16.36 -10.40 1.77
N GLU A 14 15.72 -9.37 2.34
CA GLU A 14 15.12 -9.40 3.64
C GLU A 14 13.81 -8.62 3.66
N TRP A 15 12.70 -9.35 3.62
CA TRP A 15 11.36 -8.84 3.90
C TRP A 15 11.16 -8.76 5.41
N SER A 16 11.86 -7.83 6.05
CA SER A 16 11.79 -7.59 7.49
C SER A 16 11.41 -6.15 7.78
N MET A 17 10.65 -5.96 8.87
CA MET A 17 10.29 -4.62 9.33
C MET A 17 11.50 -3.94 9.95
N ARG A 18 11.83 -2.75 9.46
CA ARG A 18 12.97 -1.95 9.90
C ARG A 18 12.53 -0.53 10.24
N LYS A 19 13.33 0.14 11.07
CA LYS A 19 13.18 1.56 11.43
C LYS A 19 11.76 1.97 11.88
N ARG A 20 10.96 1.07 12.46
CA ARG A 20 9.64 1.40 13.01
C ARG A 20 9.80 2.41 14.13
N ARG A 21 9.21 3.60 13.98
CA ARG A 21 9.31 4.69 14.96
C ARG A 21 8.07 5.58 14.95
N PRO A 22 7.72 6.19 16.10
CA PRO A 22 6.68 7.21 16.15
C PRO A 22 7.03 8.40 15.26
N VAL A 23 6.03 8.98 14.61
CA VAL A 23 6.16 10.17 13.76
C VAL A 23 5.08 11.19 14.07
N ARG A 24 5.27 12.43 13.63
CA ARG A 24 4.25 13.48 13.73
C ARG A 24 3.42 13.53 12.44
N ARG A 25 2.17 13.99 12.52
CA ARG A 25 1.29 14.18 11.34
C ARG A 25 1.98 14.90 10.17
N LYS A 26 2.77 15.95 10.45
CA LYS A 26 3.52 16.70 9.42
C LYS A 26 4.49 15.84 8.60
N ASN A 27 4.98 14.72 9.15
CA ASN A 27 5.89 13.82 8.45
C ASN A 27 5.18 12.95 7.42
N ILE A 28 3.89 12.66 7.62
CA ILE A 28 3.08 11.85 6.70
C ILE A 28 2.10 12.69 5.86
N ALA A 29 2.07 14.01 6.03
CA ALA A 29 1.16 14.89 5.29
C ALA A 29 1.24 14.75 3.75
N PRO A 30 2.42 14.59 3.12
CA PRO A 30 2.49 14.34 1.67
C PRO A 30 1.83 13.01 1.26
N LEU A 31 1.95 11.99 2.10
CA LEU A 31 1.35 10.67 1.88
C LEU A 31 -0.17 10.72 2.06
N LEU A 32 -0.68 11.46 3.06
CA LEU A 32 -2.11 11.69 3.25
C LEU A 32 -2.73 12.38 2.03
N LYS A 33 -2.07 13.43 1.50
CA LYS A 33 -2.52 14.11 0.27
C LYS A 33 -2.58 13.16 -0.92
N ARG A 34 -1.61 12.25 -1.04
CA ARG A 34 -1.58 11.27 -2.13
C ARG A 34 -2.70 10.24 -2.01
N LEU A 35 -3.05 9.79 -0.80
CA LEU A 35 -4.23 8.94 -0.56
C LEU A 35 -5.53 9.62 -0.97
N GLU A 36 -5.72 10.89 -0.58
CA GLU A 36 -6.89 11.67 -0.97
C GLU A 36 -7.00 11.77 -2.50
N GLU A 37 -5.89 12.03 -3.19
CA GLU A 37 -5.85 12.12 -4.66
C GLU A 37 -6.08 10.77 -5.35
N ASP A 38 -5.47 9.70 -4.85
CA ASP A 38 -5.46 8.39 -5.52
C ASP A 38 -6.71 7.56 -5.21
N LEU A 39 -7.27 7.68 -4.00
CA LEU A 39 -8.34 6.82 -3.51
C LEU A 39 -9.59 7.59 -3.07
N ALA A 40 -9.55 8.92 -3.03
CA ALA A 40 -10.62 9.78 -2.51
C ALA A 40 -10.98 9.49 -1.04
N ILE A 41 -9.98 9.23 -0.21
CA ILE A 41 -10.14 8.89 1.22
C ILE A 41 -9.43 9.92 2.10
N ASP A 42 -10.09 10.34 3.18
CA ASP A 42 -9.46 10.98 4.33
C ASP A 42 -9.23 9.93 5.43
N LEU A 43 -7.97 9.65 5.74
CA LEU A 43 -7.57 8.68 6.77
C LEU A 43 -7.92 9.15 8.20
N ASN A 44 -8.30 10.43 8.38
CA ASN A 44 -8.65 11.05 9.66
C ASN A 44 -7.72 10.66 10.83
N VAL A 45 -6.47 11.08 10.76
CA VAL A 45 -5.43 10.72 11.76
C VAL A 45 -5.34 11.69 12.95
N ASP A 46 -6.37 12.49 13.21
CA ASP A 46 -6.32 13.49 14.27
C ASP A 46 -6.37 12.84 15.66
N GLY A 47 -5.37 13.16 16.49
CA GLY A 47 -5.21 12.55 17.82
C GLY A 47 -4.65 11.12 17.82
N ALA A 48 -4.49 10.49 16.65
CA ALA A 48 -4.00 9.13 16.54
C ALA A 48 -2.50 9.00 16.82
N PHE A 49 -2.08 7.83 17.30
CA PHE A 49 -0.67 7.48 17.43
C PHE A 49 -0.12 7.00 16.08
N LEU A 50 0.80 7.76 15.50
CA LEU A 50 1.36 7.51 14.18
C LEU A 50 2.75 6.90 14.26
N GLU A 51 2.99 5.85 13.47
CA GLU A 51 4.31 5.27 13.27
C GLU A 51 4.62 5.09 11.80
N MET A 52 5.91 5.14 11.44
CA MET A 52 6.40 4.74 10.12
C MET A 52 7.42 3.63 10.26
N ALA A 53 7.41 2.68 9.33
CA ALA A 53 8.41 1.63 9.22
C ALA A 53 8.80 1.40 7.75
N GLU A 54 9.96 0.79 7.54
CA GLU A 54 10.40 0.27 6.25
C GLU A 54 10.12 -1.24 6.21
N TYR A 55 9.63 -1.76 5.09
CA TYR A 55 9.44 -3.18 4.84
C TYR A 55 9.92 -3.51 3.42
N GLY A 56 11.14 -4.05 3.31
CA GLY A 56 11.80 -4.16 2.02
C GLY A 56 11.93 -2.76 1.35
N PRO A 57 11.47 -2.58 0.11
CA PRO A 57 11.48 -1.28 -0.58
C PRO A 57 10.31 -0.37 -0.18
N TRP A 58 9.38 -0.85 0.64
CA TRP A 58 8.13 -0.14 0.95
C TRP A 58 8.24 0.67 2.24
N THR A 59 7.51 1.78 2.27
CA THR A 59 7.26 2.52 3.50
C THR A 59 5.86 2.21 3.99
N MET A 60 5.71 1.88 5.27
CA MET A 60 4.42 1.59 5.89
C MET A 60 4.07 2.68 6.91
N VAL A 61 2.79 3.06 6.97
CA VAL A 61 2.25 3.91 8.03
C VAL A 61 1.30 3.10 8.89
N PHE A 62 1.50 3.22 10.21
CA PHE A 62 0.63 2.64 11.21
C PHE A 62 -0.16 3.75 11.90
N VAL A 63 -1.45 3.53 12.06
CA VAL A 63 -2.36 4.37 12.85
C VAL A 63 -2.83 3.50 14.01
N ASP A 64 -2.58 3.95 15.24
CA ASP A 64 -2.89 3.21 16.47
C ASP A 64 -2.40 1.76 16.46
N ARG A 65 -1.17 1.57 15.94
CA ARG A 65 -0.45 0.30 15.79
C ARG A 65 -0.98 -0.63 14.69
N THR A 66 -2.01 -0.23 13.93
CA THR A 66 -2.52 -0.97 12.78
C THR A 66 -1.87 -0.47 11.48
N PRO A 67 -1.29 -1.34 10.63
CA PRO A 67 -0.72 -0.93 9.35
C PRO A 67 -1.84 -0.61 8.37
N LEU A 68 -2.11 0.67 8.11
CA LEU A 68 -3.21 1.08 7.23
C LEU A 68 -2.74 1.47 5.84
N VAL A 69 -1.53 2.04 5.73
CA VAL A 69 -1.04 2.60 4.47
C VAL A 69 0.30 2.01 4.09
N ILE A 70 0.48 1.83 2.79
CA ILE A 70 1.73 1.48 2.15
C ILE A 70 2.07 2.52 1.08
N GLU A 71 3.32 2.95 1.05
CA GLU A 71 3.93 3.74 -0.01
C GLU A 71 4.97 2.87 -0.73
N LEU A 72 4.88 2.83 -2.04
CA LEU A 72 5.76 2.08 -2.94
C LEU A 72 6.12 2.93 -4.18
N GLN A 73 7.11 2.47 -4.93
CA GLN A 73 7.44 3.00 -6.25
C GLN A 73 6.85 2.08 -7.31
N ASP A 74 6.22 2.65 -8.33
CA ASP A 74 5.77 1.90 -9.49
C ASP A 74 6.91 1.63 -10.49
N LEU A 75 6.56 1.14 -11.68
CA LEU A 75 7.52 0.78 -12.73
C LEU A 75 8.21 2.00 -13.36
N GLU A 76 7.70 3.20 -13.13
CA GLU A 76 8.23 4.47 -13.65
C GLU A 76 8.94 5.28 -12.55
N ASP A 77 9.25 4.63 -11.41
CA ASP A 77 9.79 5.24 -10.19
C ASP A 77 8.88 6.32 -9.58
N GLU A 78 7.60 6.35 -9.94
CA GLU A 78 6.63 7.26 -9.36
C GLU A 78 6.12 6.75 -8.00
N ARG A 79 5.89 7.70 -7.08
CA ARG A 79 5.37 7.39 -5.75
C ARG A 79 3.89 7.03 -5.83
N CYS A 80 3.56 5.80 -5.46
CA CYS A 80 2.20 5.32 -5.27
C CYS A 80 1.90 5.11 -3.78
N VAL A 81 0.69 5.48 -3.37
CA VAL A 81 0.21 5.25 -2.01
C VAL A 81 -1.10 4.48 -2.06
N PHE A 82 -1.16 3.39 -1.31
CA PHE A 82 -2.32 2.51 -1.23
C PHE A 82 -2.66 2.15 0.21
N LEU A 83 -3.90 1.73 0.41
CA LEU A 83 -4.29 1.09 1.65
C LEU A 83 -3.81 -0.36 1.69
N THR A 84 -3.45 -0.84 2.88
CA THR A 84 -3.36 -2.29 3.11
C THR A 84 -4.76 -2.90 3.07
N LEU A 85 -4.88 -4.22 3.06
CA LEU A 85 -6.19 -4.88 3.22
C LEU A 85 -6.89 -4.46 4.52
N ARG A 86 -6.14 -4.20 5.61
CA ARG A 86 -6.72 -3.66 6.85
C ARG A 86 -7.24 -2.24 6.66
N GLY A 87 -6.48 -1.40 5.96
CA GLY A 87 -6.94 -0.05 5.59
C GLY A 87 -8.22 -0.08 4.75
N PHE A 88 -8.30 -0.93 3.73
CA PHE A 88 -9.51 -1.05 2.90
C PHE A 88 -10.74 -1.53 3.68
N LEU A 89 -10.56 -2.39 4.68
CA LEU A 89 -11.67 -2.83 5.55
C LEU A 89 -12.17 -1.71 6.47
N GLU A 90 -11.33 -0.74 6.80
CA GLU A 90 -11.70 0.45 7.59
C GLU A 90 -12.26 1.58 6.72
N HIS A 91 -11.95 1.57 5.42
CA HIS A 91 -12.37 2.57 4.43
C HIS A 91 -12.96 1.90 3.18
N VAL A 92 -14.15 1.33 3.33
CA VAL A 92 -14.84 0.60 2.25
C VAL A 92 -15.28 1.50 1.09
N GLU A 93 -15.32 2.82 1.33
CA GLU A 93 -15.60 3.86 0.35
C GLU A 93 -14.41 4.19 -0.58
N ALA A 94 -13.25 3.59 -0.33
CA ALA A 94 -12.06 3.72 -1.17
C ALA A 94 -12.37 3.50 -2.66
N LEU A 95 -11.85 4.37 -3.52
CA LEU A 95 -11.85 4.14 -4.98
C LEU A 95 -10.77 3.11 -5.38
N LYS A 96 -10.70 2.79 -6.68
CA LYS A 96 -9.74 1.84 -7.29
C LYS A 96 -9.91 0.38 -6.83
N TRP A 97 -11.13 -0.10 -6.79
CA TRP A 97 -11.44 -1.54 -6.75
C TRP A 97 -12.18 -1.97 -8.02
N VAL A 98 -12.21 -3.28 -8.25
CA VAL A 98 -12.94 -3.90 -9.35
C VAL A 98 -13.69 -5.12 -8.81
N GLU A 99 -14.90 -5.34 -9.30
CA GLU A 99 -15.64 -6.58 -9.06
C GLU A 99 -15.07 -7.67 -9.96
N VAL A 100 -14.81 -8.84 -9.39
CA VAL A 100 -14.24 -9.97 -10.11
C VAL A 100 -15.19 -11.15 -10.06
N ASP A 101 -15.18 -11.96 -11.11
CA ASP A 101 -15.94 -13.21 -11.13
C ASP A 101 -15.51 -14.12 -9.98
N HIS A 102 -16.45 -14.88 -9.43
CA HIS A 102 -16.17 -15.83 -8.35
C HIS A 102 -15.06 -16.84 -8.73
N GLY A 103 -14.94 -17.18 -10.02
CA GLY A 103 -13.87 -18.05 -10.53
C GLY A 103 -12.46 -17.46 -10.41
N ALA A 104 -12.32 -16.14 -10.34
CA ALA A 104 -11.03 -15.46 -10.24
C ALA A 104 -10.48 -15.43 -8.80
N ILE A 105 -11.34 -15.50 -7.78
CA ILE A 105 -10.98 -15.33 -6.36
C ILE A 105 -9.82 -16.25 -5.93
N PRO A 106 -9.82 -17.57 -6.21
CA PRO A 106 -8.73 -18.45 -5.77
C PRO A 106 -7.38 -18.08 -6.39
N PHE A 107 -7.35 -17.52 -7.59
CA PHE A 107 -6.12 -17.10 -8.25
C PHE A 107 -5.58 -15.82 -7.63
N LEU A 108 -6.45 -14.82 -7.39
CA LEU A 108 -6.09 -13.56 -6.74
C LEU A 108 -5.59 -13.79 -5.31
N MET A 109 -6.22 -14.71 -4.56
CA MET A 109 -5.78 -15.10 -3.21
C MET A 109 -4.38 -15.74 -3.19
N ASN A 110 -3.91 -16.28 -4.33
CA ASN A 110 -2.56 -16.80 -4.51
C ASN A 110 -1.59 -15.77 -5.12
N GLY A 111 -2.01 -14.51 -5.26
CA GLY A 111 -1.17 -13.41 -5.75
C GLY A 111 -1.07 -13.33 -7.28
N ALA A 112 -2.01 -13.94 -8.02
CA ALA A 112 -2.09 -13.74 -9.46
C ALA A 112 -2.62 -12.34 -9.81
N ASP A 113 -2.26 -11.84 -10.99
CA ASP A 113 -2.79 -10.59 -11.52
C ASP A 113 -4.26 -10.74 -11.95
N CYS A 114 -5.04 -9.68 -11.79
CA CYS A 114 -6.40 -9.60 -12.34
C CYS A 114 -6.32 -9.35 -13.86
N MET A 115 -6.90 -10.26 -14.65
CA MET A 115 -6.90 -10.17 -16.12
C MET A 115 -8.29 -9.83 -16.65
N VAL A 116 -8.36 -9.05 -17.73
CA VAL A 116 -9.61 -8.81 -18.47
C VAL A 116 -9.85 -9.99 -19.41
N ALA A 117 -11.05 -10.55 -19.38
CA ALA A 117 -11.51 -11.64 -20.25
C ALA A 117 -12.38 -11.12 -21.38
#